data_AF-A0A7K7JVF6-F1
#
_entry.id   AF-A0A7K7JVF6-F1
#
_cell.length_a   1.000
_cell.length_b   1.000
_cell.length_c   1.000
_cell.angle_alpha   90.00
_cell.angle_beta   90.00
_cell.angle_gamma   90.00
#
_symmetry.space_group_name_H-M   'P 1'
#
loop_
_entity.id
_entity.type
_entity.pdbx_description
1 polymer ?
#
loop_
_entity_poly.entity_id
_entity_poly.type
_entity_poly.pdbx_seq_one_letter_code
_entity_poly.pdbx_strand_id
1 'polypeptide(L)'
;QGLQEYEEWKWSKNPTIVEVLEEFPSVQMPSTLLLTQLPLLQPRYYSISSSPEMYPGEVHLTVAVVSYRTRDGEGPIHHGVCSSWLSRIQTDEVVPCFVRGAPGFHLPQDPQVPCILIGPGTGIAPFRSFWQQRLFDIQHKGGAPCPMVLVFGCRQSRIDHIYKEETLFAKSQGVFRELYTAYSREPDRPK
;
A
#
# COMPACT_ATOMS: atom_id res chain seq x y z
N GLN A 1 -8.95 -33.17 -18.41
CA GLN A 1 -10.40 -32.88 -18.28
C GLN A 1 -10.62 -32.12 -16.98
N GLY A 2 -11.51 -31.12 -16.93
CA GLY A 2 -11.82 -30.35 -15.72
C GLY A 2 -11.04 -29.04 -15.55
N LEU A 3 -10.15 -28.68 -16.46
CA LEU A 3 -9.34 -27.45 -16.33
C LEU A 3 -10.17 -26.20 -16.58
N GLN A 4 -11.07 -26.21 -17.56
CA GLN A 4 -11.88 -25.05 -17.89
C GLN A 4 -12.92 -24.78 -16.78
N GLU A 5 -13.62 -25.83 -16.35
CA GLU A 5 -14.64 -25.75 -15.31
C GLU A 5 -14.04 -25.30 -13.97
N TYR A 6 -12.85 -25.80 -13.63
CA TYR A 6 -12.11 -25.35 -12.44
C TYR A 6 -11.69 -23.88 -12.52
N GLU A 7 -11.12 -23.45 -13.66
CA GLU A 7 -10.70 -22.06 -13.83
C GLU A 7 -11.89 -21.10 -13.74
N GLU A 8 -13.01 -21.41 -14.40
CA GLU A 8 -14.25 -20.63 -14.32
C GLU A 8 -14.76 -20.53 -12.87
N TRP A 9 -14.82 -21.66 -12.14
CA TRP A 9 -15.25 -21.68 -10.75
C TRP A 9 -14.31 -20.88 -9.84
N LYS A 10 -12.99 -21.04 -9.99
CA LYS A 10 -11.96 -20.36 -9.18
C LYS A 10 -11.98 -18.86 -9.40
N TRP A 11 -12.02 -18.39 -10.65
CA TRP A 11 -11.98 -16.95 -10.96
C TRP A 11 -13.30 -16.26 -10.64
N SER A 12 -14.43 -16.90 -10.92
CA SER A 12 -15.75 -16.31 -10.63
C SER A 12 -16.01 -16.22 -9.12
N LYS A 13 -15.78 -17.30 -8.38
CA LYS A 13 -16.15 -17.36 -6.96
C LYS A 13 -15.04 -16.94 -6.01
N ASN A 14 -13.78 -17.07 -6.40
CA ASN A 14 -12.61 -16.92 -5.54
C ASN A 14 -12.80 -17.53 -4.13
N PRO A 15 -13.21 -18.80 -4.02
CA PRO A 15 -13.75 -19.34 -2.79
C PRO A 15 -12.66 -19.53 -1.72
N THR A 16 -12.99 -19.20 -0.48
CA THR A 16 -12.25 -19.60 0.71
C THR A 16 -12.47 -21.08 1.02
N ILE A 17 -11.60 -21.70 1.80
CA ILE A 17 -11.77 -23.12 2.19
C ILE A 17 -13.10 -23.37 2.92
N VAL A 18 -13.58 -22.39 3.69
CA VAL A 18 -14.88 -22.49 4.37
C VAL A 18 -16.01 -22.52 3.35
N GLU A 19 -16.01 -21.61 2.38
CA GLU A 19 -17.02 -21.58 1.31
C GLU A 19 -17.00 -22.85 0.44
N VAL A 20 -15.83 -23.46 0.24
CA VAL A 20 -15.74 -24.77 -0.44
C VAL A 20 -16.46 -25.86 0.35
N LEU A 21 -16.27 -25.92 1.67
CA LEU A 21 -16.92 -26.91 2.52
C LEU A 21 -18.43 -26.66 2.66
N GLU A 22 -18.87 -25.40 2.61
CA GLU A 22 -20.28 -25.03 2.59
C GLU A 22 -20.96 -25.38 1.25
N GLU A 23 -20.26 -25.20 0.12
CA GLU A 23 -20.76 -25.56 -1.21
C GLU A 23 -20.85 -27.09 -1.41
N PHE A 24 -19.93 -27.83 -0.79
CA PHE A 24 -19.89 -29.30 -0.86
C PHE A 24 -20.06 -29.94 0.53
N PRO A 25 -21.26 -29.88 1.14
CA PRO A 25 -21.49 -30.22 2.54
C PRO A 25 -21.31 -31.71 2.86
N SER A 26 -21.23 -32.59 1.87
CA SER A 26 -20.95 -34.02 2.06
C SER A 26 -19.47 -34.31 2.32
N VAL A 27 -18.57 -33.34 2.11
CA VAL A 27 -17.13 -33.51 2.32
C VAL A 27 -16.85 -33.64 3.82
N GLN A 28 -16.43 -34.83 4.24
CA GLN A 28 -15.89 -35.04 5.59
C GLN A 28 -14.44 -34.60 5.61
N MET A 29 -14.15 -33.47 6.26
CA MET A 29 -12.82 -32.85 6.26
C MET A 29 -12.04 -33.17 7.54
N PRO A 30 -11.02 -34.06 7.51
CA PRO A 30 -10.18 -34.32 8.66
C PRO A 30 -9.32 -33.09 9.00
N SER A 31 -9.23 -32.74 10.28
CA SER A 31 -8.42 -31.59 10.73
C SER A 31 -6.94 -31.74 10.37
N THR A 32 -6.41 -32.97 10.40
CA THR A 32 -5.02 -33.27 10.01
C THR A 32 -4.74 -32.94 8.56
N LEU A 33 -5.70 -33.13 7.65
CA LEU A 33 -5.57 -32.76 6.24
C LEU A 33 -5.47 -31.24 6.11
N LEU A 34 -6.34 -30.47 6.77
CA LEU A 34 -6.27 -29.00 6.76
C LEU A 34 -4.92 -28.50 7.31
N LEU A 35 -4.49 -29.03 8.45
CA LEU A 35 -3.26 -28.59 9.13
C LEU A 35 -1.99 -28.93 8.33
N THR A 36 -2.01 -29.97 7.50
CA THR A 36 -0.82 -30.43 6.76
C THR A 36 -0.78 -29.95 5.31
N GLN A 37 -1.93 -29.65 4.71
CA GLN A 37 -2.02 -29.30 3.29
C GLN A 37 -2.23 -27.80 3.03
N LEU A 38 -2.75 -27.04 4.00
CA LEU A 38 -2.86 -25.59 3.84
C LEU A 38 -1.47 -24.94 3.87
N PRO A 39 -1.21 -23.96 2.98
CA PRO A 39 0.04 -23.23 3.00
C PRO A 39 0.14 -22.36 4.26
N LEU A 40 1.37 -22.11 4.71
CA LEU A 40 1.64 -21.17 5.80
C LEU A 40 1.17 -19.76 5.44
N LEU A 41 0.65 -19.05 6.44
CA LEU A 41 0.23 -17.67 6.29
C LEU A 41 1.43 -16.77 5.98
N GLN A 42 1.51 -16.28 4.74
CA GLN A 42 2.62 -15.45 4.29
C GLN A 42 2.54 -14.01 4.83
N PRO A 43 3.67 -13.36 5.16
CA PRO A 43 3.68 -11.94 5.50
C PRO A 43 3.32 -11.08 4.29
N ARG A 44 2.81 -9.87 4.53
CA ARG A 44 2.53 -8.87 3.49
C ARG A 44 3.54 -7.73 3.59
N TYR A 45 4.10 -7.34 2.45
CA TYR A 45 5.06 -6.25 2.38
C TYR A 45 4.35 -4.90 2.19
N TYR A 46 4.82 -3.90 2.92
CA TYR A 46 4.40 -2.51 2.78
C TYR A 46 5.62 -1.61 2.72
N SER A 47 5.59 -0.58 1.89
CA SER A 47 6.64 0.44 1.85
C SER A 47 6.54 1.32 3.10
N ILE A 48 7.65 1.45 3.82
CA ILE A 48 7.76 2.35 4.97
C ILE A 48 7.53 3.80 4.49
N SER A 49 6.57 4.45 5.13
CA SER A 49 6.08 5.80 4.82
C SER A 49 6.55 6.84 5.84
N SER A 50 7.62 6.56 6.58
CA SER A 50 8.25 7.49 7.53
C SER A 50 9.77 7.55 7.37
N SER A 51 10.36 8.71 7.66
CA SER A 51 11.80 8.81 7.93
C SER A 51 12.08 8.45 9.40
N PRO A 52 13.09 7.60 9.68
CA PRO A 52 13.45 7.26 11.06
C PRO A 52 14.08 8.43 11.84
N GLU A 53 14.60 9.45 11.15
CA GLU A 53 15.12 10.65 11.82
C GLU A 53 13.99 11.62 12.19
N MET A 54 12.95 11.69 11.36
CA MET A 54 11.78 12.52 11.67
C MET A 54 10.88 11.89 12.73
N TYR A 55 10.76 10.55 12.74
CA TYR A 55 9.97 9.81 13.71
C TYR A 55 10.80 8.68 14.34
N PRO A 56 11.69 9.00 15.30
CA PRO A 56 12.51 8.00 15.97
C PRO A 56 11.65 6.97 16.73
N GLY A 57 11.87 5.69 16.45
CA GLY A 57 11.13 4.59 17.09
C GLY A 57 9.78 4.27 16.46
N GLU A 58 9.39 4.93 15.37
CA GLU A 58 8.10 4.70 14.71
C GLU A 58 8.26 4.19 13.26
N VAL A 59 7.28 3.40 12.82
CA VAL A 59 7.17 2.92 11.43
C VAL A 59 5.78 3.24 10.92
N HIS A 60 5.69 4.10 9.92
CA HIS A 60 4.40 4.46 9.31
C HIS A 60 4.19 3.64 8.04
N LEU A 61 2.95 3.24 7.78
CA LEU A 61 2.55 2.53 6.57
C LEU A 61 1.40 3.28 5.88
N THR A 62 1.38 3.25 4.55
CA THR A 62 0.23 3.70 3.75
C THR A 62 -0.46 2.46 3.17
N VAL A 63 -1.64 2.11 3.68
CA VAL A 63 -2.30 0.83 3.37
C VAL A 63 -3.63 1.05 2.65
N ALA A 64 -3.77 0.50 1.45
CA ALA A 64 -5.07 0.37 0.80
C ALA A 64 -5.84 -0.80 1.43
N VAL A 65 -7.03 -0.55 1.97
CA VAL A 65 -7.90 -1.60 2.50
C VAL A 65 -8.52 -2.35 1.33
N VAL A 66 -8.06 -3.58 1.09
CA VAL A 66 -8.55 -4.42 0.00
C VAL A 66 -9.89 -5.04 0.39
N SER A 67 -10.91 -4.77 -0.43
CA SER A 67 -12.22 -5.38 -0.36
C SER A 67 -12.81 -5.47 -1.77
N TYR A 68 -13.41 -6.60 -2.10
CA TYR A 68 -14.04 -6.85 -3.40
C TYR A 68 -15.23 -7.79 -3.24
N ARG A 69 -16.17 -7.73 -4.18
CA ARG A 69 -17.28 -8.69 -4.29
C ARG A 69 -16.90 -9.77 -5.29
N THR A 70 -17.17 -11.02 -4.95
CA THR A 70 -17.00 -12.16 -5.87
C THR A 70 -18.16 -12.19 -6.88
N ARG A 71 -18.11 -13.11 -7.85
CA ARG A 71 -19.16 -13.34 -8.86
C ARG A 71 -19.58 -12.05 -9.59
N ASP A 72 -18.57 -11.33 -10.09
CA ASP A 72 -18.74 -10.06 -10.84
C ASP A 72 -19.59 -8.99 -10.13
N GLY A 73 -19.61 -9.00 -8.80
CA GLY A 73 -20.33 -8.02 -7.98
C GLY A 73 -21.56 -8.57 -7.26
N GLU A 74 -22.05 -9.74 -7.62
CA GLU A 74 -23.26 -10.34 -7.05
C GLU A 74 -22.97 -11.27 -5.86
N GLY A 75 -21.71 -11.65 -5.66
CA GLY A 75 -21.28 -12.53 -4.59
C GLY A 75 -21.04 -11.84 -3.24
N PRO A 76 -20.65 -12.63 -2.22
CA PRO A 76 -20.22 -12.10 -0.93
C PRO A 76 -19.02 -11.15 -1.07
N ILE A 77 -18.86 -10.28 -0.08
CA ILE A 77 -17.68 -9.41 0.03
C ILE A 77 -16.55 -10.22 0.64
N HIS A 78 -15.42 -10.25 -0.04
CA HIS A 78 -14.15 -10.76 0.48
C HIS A 78 -13.23 -9.61 0.86
N HIS A 79 -12.44 -9.84 1.91
CA HIS A 79 -11.51 -8.85 2.45
C HIS A 79 -10.07 -9.35 2.35
N GLY A 80 -9.15 -8.45 2.00
CA GLY A 80 -7.73 -8.74 2.09
C GLY A 80 -7.34 -9.03 3.54
N VAL A 81 -6.66 -10.16 3.78
CA VAL A 81 -6.34 -10.64 5.14
C VAL A 81 -5.58 -9.57 5.94
N CYS A 82 -4.39 -9.19 5.49
CA CYS A 82 -3.53 -8.27 6.25
C CYS A 82 -4.07 -6.82 6.27
N SER A 83 -4.55 -6.31 5.12
CA SER A 83 -5.06 -4.93 5.05
C SER A 83 -6.31 -4.72 5.91
N SER A 84 -7.21 -5.70 5.96
CA SER A 84 -8.41 -5.61 6.79
C SER A 84 -8.11 -5.86 8.27
N TRP A 85 -7.13 -6.72 8.58
CA TRP A 85 -6.61 -6.87 9.94
C TRP A 85 -6.01 -5.56 10.46
N LEU A 86 -5.12 -4.90 9.71
CA LEU A 86 -4.55 -3.59 10.06
C LEU A 86 -5.62 -2.50 10.25
N SER A 87 -6.78 -2.60 9.59
CA SER A 87 -7.89 -1.65 9.78
C SER A 87 -8.73 -1.90 11.04
N ARG A 88 -8.53 -3.02 11.74
CA ARG A 88 -9.34 -3.45 12.89
C ARG A 88 -8.57 -3.60 14.19
N ILE A 89 -7.25 -3.77 14.14
CA ILE A 89 -6.43 -3.89 15.35
C ILE A 89 -6.57 -2.65 16.23
N GLN A 90 -6.50 -2.86 17.54
CA GLN A 90 -6.53 -1.81 18.53
C GLN A 90 -5.11 -1.29 18.83
N THR A 91 -5.04 -0.09 19.41
CA THR A 91 -3.79 0.44 19.96
C THR A 91 -3.20 -0.56 20.96
N ASP A 92 -1.87 -0.65 20.99
CA ASP A 92 -1.09 -1.56 21.84
C ASP A 92 -1.20 -3.07 21.50
N GLU A 93 -1.92 -3.44 20.44
CA GLU A 93 -1.84 -4.81 19.89
C GLU A 93 -0.47 -5.08 19.26
N VAL A 94 0.02 -6.31 19.43
CA VAL A 94 1.29 -6.76 18.85
C VAL A 94 1.16 -6.92 17.34
N VAL A 95 2.04 -6.25 16.59
CA VAL A 95 2.18 -6.40 15.15
C VAL A 95 3.51 -7.12 14.84
N PRO A 96 3.50 -8.44 14.58
CA PRO A 96 4.71 -9.15 14.19
C PRO A 96 5.17 -8.69 12.81
N CYS A 97 6.34 -8.05 12.74
CA CYS A 97 6.91 -7.55 11.49
C CYS A 97 8.43 -7.70 11.46
N PHE A 98 8.98 -7.57 10.25
CA PHE A 98 10.41 -7.50 10.01
C PHE A 98 10.69 -6.48 8.90
N VAL A 99 11.89 -5.92 8.89
CA VAL A 99 12.33 -5.00 7.84
C VAL A 99 13.04 -5.77 6.75
N ARG A 100 12.59 -5.60 5.50
CA ARG A 100 13.30 -6.07 4.31
C ARG A 100 13.87 -4.86 3.56
N GLY A 101 15.20 -4.73 3.54
CA GLY A 101 15.86 -3.63 2.84
C GLY A 101 15.58 -3.63 1.33
N ALA A 102 15.57 -2.43 0.73
CA ALA A 102 15.35 -2.21 -0.69
C ALA A 102 16.51 -1.38 -1.28
N PRO A 103 17.71 -1.96 -1.46
CA PRO A 103 18.90 -1.21 -1.86
C PRO A 103 18.76 -0.47 -3.20
N GLY A 104 17.88 -0.96 -4.10
CA GLY A 104 17.55 -0.29 -5.36
C GLY A 104 16.49 0.81 -5.26
N PHE A 105 16.00 1.14 -4.06
CA PHE A 105 14.93 2.12 -3.84
C PHE A 105 15.22 3.01 -2.63
N HIS A 106 16.43 3.57 -2.59
CA HIS A 106 16.84 4.59 -1.62
C HIS A 106 17.07 5.93 -2.32
N LEU A 107 17.09 7.01 -1.53
CA LEU A 107 17.59 8.30 -2.03
C LEU A 107 19.04 8.15 -2.51
N PRO A 108 19.46 8.88 -3.56
CA PRO A 108 20.86 8.93 -3.98
C PRO A 108 21.77 9.37 -2.83
N GLN A 109 22.98 8.83 -2.77
CA GLN A 109 23.98 9.23 -1.77
C GLN A 109 24.37 10.70 -1.92
N ASP A 110 24.50 11.17 -3.16
CA ASP A 110 24.72 12.59 -3.44
C ASP A 110 23.38 13.33 -3.41
N PRO A 111 23.15 14.23 -2.42
CA PRO A 111 21.90 14.95 -2.29
C PRO A 111 21.67 16.00 -3.40
N GLN A 112 22.68 16.30 -4.24
CA GLN A 112 22.57 17.21 -5.39
C GLN A 112 22.00 16.55 -6.64
N VAL A 113 21.88 15.22 -6.68
CA VAL A 113 21.28 14.50 -7.80
C VAL A 113 19.76 14.78 -7.85
N PRO A 114 19.22 15.27 -8.98
CA PRO A 114 17.79 15.53 -9.10
C PRO A 114 16.99 14.23 -9.07
N CYS A 115 15.88 14.22 -8.31
CA CYS A 115 14.99 13.06 -8.19
C CYS A 115 13.59 13.40 -8.71
N ILE A 116 13.03 12.50 -9.54
CA ILE A 116 11.63 12.54 -9.97
C ILE A 116 10.92 11.33 -9.37
N LEU A 117 9.92 11.59 -8.53
CA LEU A 117 9.17 10.60 -7.78
C LEU A 117 7.83 10.39 -8.47
N ILE A 118 7.54 9.19 -8.98
CA ILE A 118 6.30 8.89 -9.72
C ILE A 118 5.56 7.78 -8.98
N GLY A 119 4.39 8.09 -8.40
CA GLY A 119 3.67 7.14 -7.57
C GLY A 119 2.19 7.48 -7.41
N PRO A 120 1.28 6.87 -8.19
CA PRO A 120 -0.15 7.08 -8.02
C PRO A 120 -0.71 6.30 -6.82
N GLY A 121 -1.75 6.84 -6.19
CA GLY A 121 -2.43 6.22 -5.03
C GLY A 121 -1.45 5.86 -3.92
N THR A 122 -1.57 4.65 -3.37
CA THR A 122 -0.64 4.15 -2.34
C THR A 122 0.79 3.95 -2.83
N GLY A 123 1.07 4.09 -4.13
CA GLY A 123 2.43 4.17 -4.67
C GLY A 123 3.22 5.38 -4.14
N ILE A 124 2.57 6.36 -3.52
CA ILE A 124 3.21 7.49 -2.83
C ILE A 124 3.92 7.08 -1.52
N ALA A 125 3.62 5.91 -0.97
CA ALA A 125 4.07 5.45 0.35
C ALA A 125 5.57 5.65 0.62
N PRO A 126 6.50 5.12 -0.19
CA PRO A 126 7.93 5.32 0.07
C PRO A 126 8.39 6.75 -0.18
N PHE A 127 7.67 7.52 -1.02
CA PHE A 127 8.04 8.92 -1.23
C PHE A 127 7.74 9.76 0.02
N ARG A 128 6.78 9.34 0.85
CA ARG A 128 6.55 9.97 2.16
C ARG A 128 7.79 9.93 3.03
N SER A 129 8.48 8.79 3.12
CA SER A 129 9.74 8.73 3.85
C SER A 129 10.83 9.59 3.20
N PHE A 130 10.87 9.66 1.86
CA PHE A 130 11.85 10.48 1.15
C PHE A 130 11.69 11.97 1.39
N TRP A 131 10.48 12.52 1.30
CA TRP A 131 10.28 13.96 1.55
C TRP A 131 10.45 14.30 3.01
N GLN A 132 10.07 13.40 3.93
CA GLN A 132 10.34 13.57 5.35
C GLN A 132 11.85 13.59 5.63
N GLN A 133 12.62 12.69 5.00
CA GLN A 133 14.06 12.65 5.15
C GLN A 133 14.72 13.94 4.64
N ARG A 134 14.36 14.39 3.43
CA ARG A 134 14.87 15.65 2.88
C ARG A 134 14.48 16.86 3.72
N LEU A 135 13.26 16.88 4.24
CA LEU A 135 12.80 17.94 5.14
C LEU A 135 13.63 17.98 6.44
N PHE A 136 13.89 16.81 7.03
CA PHE A 136 14.76 16.70 8.20
C PHE A 136 16.18 17.19 7.90
N ASP A 137 16.78 16.77 6.78
CA ASP A 137 18.12 17.17 6.37
C ASP A 137 18.23 18.70 6.17
N ILE A 138 17.20 19.34 5.60
CA ILE A 138 17.14 20.81 5.44
C ILE A 138 17.08 21.50 6.80
N GLN A 139 16.15 21.08 7.67
CA GLN A 139 15.84 21.80 8.91
C GLN A 139 16.85 21.55 10.04
N HIS A 140 17.44 20.35 10.10
CA HIS A 140 18.23 19.91 11.25
C HIS A 140 19.70 19.64 10.92
N LYS A 141 20.04 19.36 9.66
CA LYS A 141 21.44 19.12 9.24
C LYS A 141 22.04 20.28 8.44
N GLY A 142 21.27 21.33 8.18
CA GLY A 142 21.71 22.47 7.36
C GLY A 142 22.01 22.09 5.91
N GLY A 143 21.44 20.97 5.43
CA GLY A 143 21.64 20.52 4.06
C GLY A 143 20.89 21.38 3.06
N ALA A 144 21.47 21.58 1.88
CA ALA A 144 20.82 22.23 0.74
C ALA A 144 20.67 21.24 -0.43
N PRO A 145 19.82 20.21 -0.29
CA PRO A 145 19.62 19.19 -1.32
C PRO A 145 19.01 19.78 -2.61
N CYS A 146 19.25 19.12 -3.74
CA CYS A 146 18.54 19.44 -4.98
C CYS A 146 17.03 19.17 -4.79
N PRO A 147 16.14 20.16 -4.97
CA PRO A 147 14.71 19.97 -4.79
C PRO A 147 14.14 18.93 -5.75
N MET A 148 13.31 18.02 -5.23
CA MET A 148 12.74 16.89 -5.98
C MET A 148 11.50 17.31 -6.78
N VAL A 149 11.01 16.45 -7.67
CA VAL A 149 9.70 16.59 -8.30
C VAL A 149 8.82 15.41 -7.91
N LEU A 150 7.57 15.66 -7.51
CA LEU A 150 6.57 14.60 -7.32
C LEU A 150 5.56 14.62 -8.47
N VAL A 151 5.32 13.45 -9.05
CA VAL A 151 4.23 13.19 -10.00
C VAL A 151 3.29 12.18 -9.35
N PHE A 152 2.21 12.70 -8.77
CA PHE A 152 1.18 11.95 -8.09
C PHE A 152 -0.04 11.72 -9.01
N GLY A 153 -0.86 10.73 -8.68
CA GLY A 153 -2.13 10.52 -9.35
C GLY A 153 -3.16 9.85 -8.46
N CYS A 154 -4.41 10.28 -8.56
CA CYS A 154 -5.54 9.68 -7.83
C CYS A 154 -6.84 9.78 -8.65
N ARG A 155 -7.98 9.40 -8.08
CA ARG A 155 -9.27 9.46 -8.77
C ARG A 155 -9.82 10.88 -8.76
N GLN A 156 -9.93 11.50 -7.60
CA GLN A 156 -10.54 12.80 -7.41
C GLN A 156 -9.82 13.63 -6.35
N SER A 157 -9.69 14.92 -6.62
CA SER A 157 -8.98 15.90 -5.80
C SER A 157 -9.50 16.04 -4.37
N ARG A 158 -10.79 15.73 -4.15
CA ARG A 158 -11.48 15.83 -2.86
C ARG A 158 -11.70 14.49 -2.15
N ILE A 159 -11.36 13.37 -2.79
CA ILE A 159 -11.68 12.03 -2.26
C ILE A 159 -10.40 11.31 -1.83
N ASP A 160 -9.46 11.11 -2.75
CA ASP A 160 -8.32 10.22 -2.56
C ASP A 160 -6.97 10.90 -2.85
N HIS A 161 -6.92 12.23 -2.75
CA HIS A 161 -5.67 12.98 -2.74
C HIS A 161 -5.00 12.91 -1.35
N ILE A 162 -4.48 11.72 -1.03
CA ILE A 162 -3.77 11.46 0.22
C ILE A 162 -2.49 12.30 0.33
N TYR A 163 -2.15 12.75 1.55
CA TYR A 163 -0.95 13.55 1.86
C TYR A 163 -0.83 14.89 1.10
N LYS A 164 -1.95 15.45 0.63
CA LYS A 164 -1.96 16.73 -0.09
C LYS A 164 -1.33 17.87 0.72
N GLU A 165 -1.73 18.01 1.97
CA GLU A 165 -1.25 19.08 2.85
C GLU A 165 0.24 18.86 3.20
N GLU A 166 0.65 17.62 3.45
CA GLU A 166 2.06 17.27 3.72
C GLU A 166 2.96 17.59 2.52
N THR A 167 2.54 17.24 1.31
CA THR A 167 3.34 17.49 0.09
C THR A 167 3.40 18.98 -0.24
N LEU A 168 2.30 19.73 -0.05
CA LEU A 168 2.30 21.19 -0.15
C LEU A 168 3.23 21.85 0.89
N PHE A 169 3.21 21.37 2.13
CA PHE A 169 4.13 21.83 3.16
C PHE A 169 5.57 21.54 2.78
N ALA A 170 5.89 20.32 2.35
CA ALA A 170 7.23 19.95 1.88
C ALA A 170 7.70 20.84 0.71
N LYS A 171 6.82 21.19 -0.24
CA LYS A 171 7.12 22.17 -1.30
C LYS A 171 7.46 23.55 -0.73
N SER A 172 6.69 24.04 0.24
CA SER A 172 6.95 25.34 0.88
C SER A 172 8.31 25.40 1.61
N GLN A 173 8.83 24.25 2.04
CA GLN A 173 10.11 24.11 2.73
C GLN A 173 11.28 23.82 1.77
N GLY A 174 11.05 23.86 0.44
CA GLY A 174 12.09 23.64 -0.57
C GLY A 174 12.44 22.17 -0.84
N VAL A 175 11.70 21.21 -0.26
CA VAL A 175 11.92 19.77 -0.54
C VAL A 175 11.52 19.42 -1.98
N PHE A 176 10.42 20.00 -2.44
CA PHE A 176 9.92 19.82 -3.80
C PHE A 176 10.06 21.12 -4.59
N ARG A 177 10.60 21.01 -5.81
CA ARG A 177 10.52 22.06 -6.83
C ARG A 177 9.10 22.16 -7.36
N GLU A 178 8.55 21.02 -7.78
CA GLU A 178 7.22 20.93 -8.37
C GLU A 178 6.43 19.72 -7.89
N LEU A 179 5.12 19.89 -7.87
CA LEU A 179 4.14 18.86 -7.57
C LEU A 179 3.16 18.79 -8.74
N TYR A 180 3.10 17.64 -9.40
CA TYR A 180 2.13 17.35 -10.44
C TYR A 180 1.11 16.34 -9.90
N THR A 181 -0.15 16.54 -10.23
CA THR A 181 -1.22 15.59 -9.88
C THR A 181 -2.12 15.32 -11.07
N ALA A 182 -2.24 14.04 -11.44
CA ALA A 182 -3.21 13.57 -12.43
C ALA A 182 -4.48 13.04 -11.73
N TYR A 183 -5.65 13.51 -12.16
CA TYR A 183 -6.94 13.03 -11.66
C TYR A 183 -7.65 12.21 -12.72
N SER A 184 -7.89 10.93 -12.45
CA SER A 184 -8.44 9.99 -13.44
C SER A 184 -9.97 9.99 -13.54
N ARG A 185 -10.67 10.55 -12.54
CA ARG A 185 -12.13 10.54 -12.41
C ARG A 185 -12.69 11.85 -11.86
N GLU A 186 -11.98 12.96 -12.06
CA GLU A 186 -12.47 14.30 -11.66
C GLU A 186 -13.70 14.65 -12.52
N PRO A 187 -14.83 15.07 -11.91
CA PRO A 187 -15.94 15.63 -12.67
C PRO A 187 -15.47 16.81 -13.53
N ASP A 188 -16.06 16.95 -14.71
CA ASP A 188 -15.88 18.11 -15.60
C ASP A 188 -14.44 18.35 -16.08
N ARG A 189 -13.55 17.35 -15.98
CA ARG A 189 -12.21 17.38 -16.61
C ARG A 189 -12.10 16.33 -17.73
N PRO A 190 -11.59 16.72 -18.90
CA PRO A 190 -11.28 15.75 -19.96
C PRO A 190 -10.20 14.77 -19.50
N LYS A 191 -10.33 13.53 -19.96
CA LYS A 191 -9.39 12.43 -19.67
C LYS A 191 -8.14 12.53 -20.52
#